data_AF-G0PNW8-F1
#
_entry.id   AF-G0PNW8-F1
#
_cell.length_a   1.000
_cell.length_b   1.000
_cell.length_c   1.000
_cell.angle_alpha   90.00
_cell.angle_beta   90.00
_cell.angle_gamma   90.00
#
_symmetry.space_group_name_H-M   'P 1'
#
loop_
_entity.id
_entity.type
_entity.pdbx_description
1 polymer ?
#
loop_
_entity_poly.entity_id
_entity_poly.type
_entity_poly.pdbx_seq_one_letter_code
_entity_poly.pdbx_strand_id
1 'polypeptide(L)'
;MDASHEFLQFAIILYASFYLVILAIIAVQFVFRYFTLCKPRWAKKFGGSGVILWISYTLLSGAIYGGSLYYFCHPDKFSDGYMREIIYDSYNLTITDIPRFLMIPYGADGSVRWNNLNFLLVGVMILSLQYIIIVYCGVRMHSILQKELQQQSVVNRRLQKQFFRALIVQTVVPTLLFVLPIAPFLIGPLIVPFIGIEMDFQTGWMYVILCLYPPIDTIAFMLIVQEYKKVAFNMFRPVLPKKIKVASEISTSTAGNFNFTK
;
A
#
# COMPACT_ATOMS: atom_id res chain seq x y z
N MET A 1 -36.13 1.65 -6.91
CA MET A 1 -34.90 0.92 -7.27
C MET A 1 -33.83 1.84 -7.82
N ASP A 2 -34.18 2.98 -8.44
CA ASP A 2 -33.19 3.92 -9.00
C ASP A 2 -32.34 4.64 -7.96
N ALA A 3 -32.96 5.12 -6.86
CA ALA A 3 -32.22 5.80 -5.77
C ALA A 3 -31.14 4.93 -5.10
N SER A 4 -31.37 3.60 -5.01
CA SER A 4 -30.35 2.66 -4.51
C SER A 4 -29.21 2.47 -5.51
N HIS A 5 -29.49 2.54 -6.81
CA HIS A 5 -28.49 2.34 -7.85
C HIS A 5 -27.54 3.54 -7.95
N GLU A 6 -28.08 4.76 -7.92
CA GLU A 6 -27.28 5.99 -7.88
C GLU A 6 -26.40 6.07 -6.63
N PHE A 7 -26.94 5.70 -5.46
CA PHE A 7 -26.17 5.66 -4.22
C PHE A 7 -24.98 4.68 -4.31
N LEU A 8 -25.19 3.50 -4.88
CA LEU A 8 -24.14 2.51 -5.03
C LEU A 8 -23.09 2.93 -6.06
N GLN A 9 -23.49 3.58 -7.16
CA GLN A 9 -22.54 4.16 -8.11
C GLN A 9 -21.68 5.25 -7.45
N PHE A 10 -22.31 6.13 -6.66
CA PHE A 10 -21.60 7.11 -5.85
C PHE A 10 -20.62 6.45 -4.87
N ALA A 11 -21.01 5.36 -4.21
CA ALA A 11 -20.15 4.62 -3.30
C ALA A 11 -18.92 4.02 -4.01
N ILE A 12 -19.07 3.52 -5.25
CA ILE A 12 -17.94 3.02 -6.06
C ILE A 12 -16.96 4.15 -6.39
N ILE A 13 -17.47 5.31 -6.81
CA ILE A 13 -16.62 6.49 -7.12
C ILE A 13 -15.90 6.96 -5.86
N LEU A 14 -16.60 7.01 -4.73
CA LEU A 14 -16.03 7.41 -3.45
C LEU A 14 -14.92 6.45 -3.01
N TYR A 15 -15.14 5.14 -3.16
CA TYR A 15 -14.13 4.12 -2.88
C TYR A 15 -12.88 4.30 -3.76
N ALA A 16 -13.06 4.47 -5.08
CA ALA A 16 -11.97 4.72 -6.01
C ALA A 16 -11.22 6.03 -5.70
N SER A 17 -11.93 7.06 -5.25
CA SER A 17 -11.33 8.33 -4.83
C SER A 17 -10.48 8.15 -3.57
N PHE A 18 -10.99 7.43 -2.56
CA PHE A 18 -10.27 7.18 -1.32
C PHE A 18 -8.98 6.39 -1.56
N TYR A 19 -8.99 5.45 -2.50
CA TYR A 19 -7.77 4.75 -2.89
C TYR A 19 -6.65 5.73 -3.24
N LEU A 20 -6.95 6.72 -4.10
CA LEU A 20 -5.94 7.69 -4.51
C LEU A 20 -5.61 8.70 -3.40
N VAL A 21 -6.58 9.08 -2.57
CA VAL A 21 -6.31 9.90 -1.37
C VAL A 21 -5.30 9.21 -0.46
N ILE A 22 -5.47 7.91 -0.19
CA ILE A 22 -4.54 7.12 0.64
C ILE A 22 -3.14 7.13 0.01
N LEU A 23 -3.04 6.89 -1.29
CA LEU A 23 -1.76 6.92 -2.00
C LEU A 23 -1.08 8.30 -1.93
N ALA A 24 -1.84 9.37 -2.12
CA ALA A 24 -1.33 10.74 -2.00
C ALA A 24 -0.90 11.07 -0.57
N ILE A 25 -1.62 10.59 0.45
CA ILE A 25 -1.22 10.73 1.86
C ILE A 25 0.12 10.02 2.09
N ILE A 26 0.31 8.81 1.56
CA ILE A 26 1.58 8.08 1.65
C ILE A 26 2.70 8.91 1.01
N ALA A 27 2.50 9.47 -0.18
CA ALA A 27 3.48 10.34 -0.83
C ALA A 27 3.83 11.57 0.02
N VAL A 28 2.84 12.26 0.58
CA VAL A 28 3.05 13.39 1.49
C VAL A 28 3.83 12.98 2.74
N GLN A 29 3.56 11.80 3.31
CA GLN A 29 4.33 11.28 4.45
C GLN A 29 5.81 11.08 4.08
N PHE A 30 6.12 10.56 2.90
CA PHE A 30 7.50 10.46 2.41
C PHE A 30 8.18 11.82 2.27
N VAL A 31 7.47 12.81 1.71
CA VAL A 31 7.97 14.18 1.57
C VAL A 31 8.22 14.81 2.93
N PHE A 32 7.29 14.65 3.89
CA PHE A 32 7.44 15.13 5.25
C PHE A 32 8.69 14.54 5.93
N ARG A 33 8.82 13.21 5.92
CA ARG A 33 9.97 12.49 6.50
C ARG A 33 11.29 12.91 5.85
N TYR A 34 11.25 13.11 4.54
CA TYR A 34 12.38 13.60 3.79
C TYR A 34 12.81 15.00 4.26
N PHE A 35 11.87 15.93 4.42
CA PHE A 35 12.17 17.28 4.90
C PHE A 35 12.61 17.34 6.36
N THR A 36 12.05 16.50 7.24
CA THR A 36 12.47 16.46 8.66
C THR A 36 13.93 16.09 8.82
N LEU A 37 14.47 15.24 7.93
CA LEU A 37 15.87 14.85 7.93
C LEU A 37 16.80 15.89 7.33
N CYS A 38 16.40 16.46 6.19
CA CYS A 38 17.33 17.23 5.37
C CYS A 38 17.30 18.72 5.68
N LYS A 39 16.11 19.24 6.01
CA LYS A 39 15.85 20.66 6.17
C LYS A 39 14.76 20.87 7.23
N PRO A 40 15.10 20.79 8.53
CA PRO A 40 14.12 20.95 9.62
C PRO A 40 13.36 22.30 9.56
N ARG A 41 13.94 23.35 8.95
CA ARG A 41 13.23 24.62 8.68
C ARG A 41 12.06 24.47 7.71
N TRP A 42 12.17 23.60 6.71
CA TRP A 42 11.09 23.29 5.76
C TRP A 42 10.07 22.33 6.36
N ALA A 43 10.50 21.43 7.25
CA ALA A 43 9.58 20.58 8.01
C ALA A 43 8.61 21.40 8.89
N LYS A 44 9.01 22.59 9.37
CA LYS A 44 8.09 23.51 10.08
C LYS A 44 6.90 23.96 9.22
N LYS A 45 7.02 23.98 7.88
CA LYS A 45 5.90 24.27 6.98
C LYS A 45 4.87 23.16 6.93
N PHE A 46 5.16 21.96 7.45
CA PHE A 46 4.16 20.90 7.62
C PHE A 46 3.35 21.05 8.90
N GLY A 47 3.67 22.04 9.76
CA GLY A 47 2.84 22.42 10.90
C GLY A 47 1.95 23.62 10.60
N GLY A 48 0.91 23.82 11.41
CA GLY A 48 0.00 24.96 11.29
C GLY A 48 -0.77 24.98 9.97
N SER A 49 -0.74 26.11 9.26
CA SER A 49 -1.50 26.33 8.03
C SER A 49 -1.07 25.45 6.85
N GLY A 50 0.16 24.92 6.85
CA GLY A 50 0.61 24.05 5.76
C GLY A 50 -0.03 22.65 5.78
N VAL A 51 -0.55 22.19 6.93
CA VAL A 51 -1.32 20.94 7.01
C VAL A 51 -2.54 21.01 6.09
N ILE A 52 -3.23 22.15 6.08
CA ILE A 52 -4.41 22.38 5.23
C ILE A 52 -4.03 22.24 3.76
N LEU A 53 -2.89 22.82 3.34
CA LEU A 53 -2.41 22.73 1.96
C LEU A 53 -2.16 21.28 1.53
N TRP A 54 -1.51 20.47 2.39
CA TRP A 54 -1.23 19.06 2.08
C TRP A 54 -2.50 18.20 2.10
N ILE A 55 -3.43 18.44 3.01
CA ILE A 55 -4.74 17.77 3.01
C ILE A 55 -5.49 18.12 1.73
N SER A 56 -5.57 19.40 1.36
CA SER A 56 -6.21 19.84 0.13
C SER A 56 -5.59 19.19 -1.10
N TYR A 57 -4.26 19.06 -1.16
CA TYR A 57 -3.58 18.32 -2.23
C TYR A 57 -4.03 16.86 -2.31
N THR A 58 -4.11 16.15 -1.18
CA THR A 58 -4.53 14.74 -1.17
C THR A 58 -6.00 14.57 -1.59
N LEU A 59 -6.89 15.44 -1.10
CA LEU A 59 -8.30 15.42 -1.46
C LEU A 59 -8.51 15.78 -2.93
N LEU A 60 -7.80 16.79 -3.44
CA LEU A 60 -7.86 17.19 -4.84
C LEU A 60 -7.40 16.06 -5.77
N SER A 61 -6.34 15.35 -5.39
CA SER A 61 -5.86 14.18 -6.14
C SER A 61 -6.97 13.14 -6.26
N GLY A 62 -7.59 12.76 -5.13
CA GLY A 62 -8.73 11.83 -5.11
C GLY A 62 -9.93 12.31 -5.92
N ALA A 63 -10.30 13.59 -5.80
CA ALA A 63 -11.41 14.18 -6.52
C ALA A 63 -11.19 14.17 -8.05
N ILE A 64 -9.96 14.46 -8.52
CA ILE A 64 -9.62 14.39 -9.94
C ILE A 64 -9.80 12.95 -10.45
N TYR A 65 -9.33 11.96 -9.70
CA TYR A 65 -9.44 10.56 -10.12
C TYR A 65 -10.87 10.03 -10.09
N GLY A 66 -11.62 10.30 -9.02
CA GLY A 66 -13.04 9.92 -8.92
C GLY A 66 -13.90 10.63 -9.96
N GLY A 67 -13.68 11.93 -10.18
CA GLY A 67 -14.35 12.69 -11.22
C GLY A 67 -14.03 12.18 -12.62
N SER A 68 -12.77 11.80 -12.86
CA SER A 68 -12.37 11.17 -14.12
C SER A 68 -13.06 9.82 -14.31
N LEU A 69 -13.17 8.99 -13.27
CA LEU A 69 -13.88 7.71 -13.34
C LEU A 69 -15.35 7.91 -13.72
N TYR A 70 -16.03 8.85 -13.05
CA TYR A 70 -17.43 9.16 -13.32
C TYR A 70 -17.65 9.63 -14.77
N TYR A 71 -16.81 10.54 -15.25
CA TYR A 71 -17.00 11.14 -16.57
C TYR A 71 -16.60 10.20 -17.72
N PHE A 72 -15.50 9.46 -17.57
CA PHE A 72 -14.91 8.69 -18.66
C PHE A 72 -15.32 7.21 -18.69
N CYS A 73 -15.73 6.62 -17.57
CA CYS A 73 -16.10 5.21 -17.45
C CYS A 73 -17.58 5.00 -17.13
N HIS A 74 -18.43 6.01 -17.41
CA HIS A 74 -19.87 5.89 -17.24
C HIS A 74 -20.42 4.67 -18.00
N PRO A 75 -21.33 3.88 -17.41
CA PRO A 75 -21.98 2.75 -18.08
C PRO A 75 -22.53 3.11 -19.46
N ASP A 76 -22.27 2.24 -20.43
CA ASP A 76 -22.74 2.37 -21.79
C ASP A 76 -23.12 1.00 -22.36
N LYS A 77 -24.00 1.00 -23.37
CA LYS A 77 -24.58 -0.21 -23.95
C LYS A 77 -23.54 -1.21 -24.45
N PHE A 78 -22.41 -0.74 -24.97
CA PHE A 78 -21.35 -1.65 -25.45
C PHE A 78 -20.70 -2.36 -24.27
N SER A 79 -20.26 -1.61 -23.25
CA SER A 79 -19.59 -2.20 -22.08
C SER A 79 -20.50 -3.21 -21.38
N ASP A 80 -21.80 -2.90 -21.38
CA ASP A 80 -22.81 -3.78 -20.81
C ASP A 80 -23.00 -5.07 -21.59
N GLY A 81 -23.04 -4.98 -22.93
CA GLY A 81 -23.12 -6.16 -23.78
C GLY A 81 -21.87 -7.03 -23.64
N TYR A 82 -20.69 -6.40 -23.63
CA TYR A 82 -19.40 -7.09 -23.52
C TYR A 82 -19.26 -7.88 -22.20
N MET A 83 -19.73 -7.32 -21.08
CA MET A 83 -19.58 -7.95 -19.76
C MET A 83 -20.79 -8.79 -19.34
N ARG A 84 -21.89 -8.80 -20.12
CA ARG A 84 -23.13 -9.47 -19.74
C ARG A 84 -22.95 -10.97 -19.50
N GLU A 85 -22.37 -11.67 -20.47
CA GLU A 85 -22.18 -13.11 -20.40
C GLU A 85 -21.16 -13.46 -19.32
N ILE A 86 -20.03 -12.74 -19.27
CA ILE A 86 -18.96 -12.96 -18.30
C ILE A 86 -19.46 -12.83 -16.85
N ILE A 87 -20.28 -11.80 -16.55
CA ILE A 87 -20.84 -11.61 -15.21
C ILE A 87 -21.90 -12.66 -14.90
N TYR A 88 -22.72 -13.03 -15.89
CA TYR A 88 -23.72 -14.08 -15.71
C TYR A 88 -23.06 -15.43 -15.42
N ASP A 89 -22.04 -15.82 -16.19
CA ASP A 89 -21.36 -17.10 -16.01
C ASP A 89 -20.55 -17.17 -14.71
N SER A 90 -19.94 -16.05 -14.32
CA SER A 90 -19.09 -16.01 -13.11
C SER A 90 -19.88 -15.83 -11.80
N TYR A 91 -20.98 -15.08 -11.84
CA TYR A 91 -21.70 -14.65 -10.63
C TYR A 91 -23.21 -14.96 -10.66
N ASN A 92 -23.77 -15.44 -11.78
CA ASN A 92 -25.20 -15.66 -12.00
C ASN A 92 -26.06 -14.40 -11.74
N LEU A 93 -25.53 -13.24 -12.15
CA LEU A 93 -26.19 -11.94 -11.97
C LEU A 93 -26.42 -11.23 -13.31
N THR A 94 -27.53 -10.49 -13.41
CA THR A 94 -27.81 -9.64 -14.56
C THR A 94 -27.05 -8.34 -14.42
N ILE A 95 -26.23 -8.02 -15.43
CA ILE A 95 -25.38 -6.83 -15.38
C ILE A 95 -26.16 -5.53 -15.15
N THR A 96 -27.37 -5.39 -15.72
CA THR A 96 -28.19 -4.18 -15.60
C THR A 96 -28.60 -3.86 -14.17
N ASP A 97 -28.69 -4.86 -13.31
CA ASP A 97 -29.12 -4.70 -11.93
C ASP A 97 -27.96 -4.28 -11.01
N ILE A 98 -26.72 -4.35 -11.53
CA ILE A 98 -25.49 -4.09 -10.77
C ILE A 98 -24.91 -2.71 -11.14
N PRO A 99 -24.72 -1.81 -10.17
CA PRO A 99 -24.03 -0.53 -10.41
C PRO A 99 -22.56 -0.80 -10.71
N ARG A 100 -22.06 -0.21 -11.80
CA ARG A 100 -20.74 -0.55 -12.35
C ARG A 100 -20.07 0.65 -13.00
N PHE A 101 -18.74 0.61 -13.05
CA PHE A 101 -17.92 1.44 -13.91
C PHE A 101 -16.94 0.49 -14.60
N LEU A 102 -17.05 0.38 -15.92
CA LEU A 102 -16.27 -0.57 -16.70
C LEU A 102 -15.16 0.18 -17.43
N MET A 103 -13.95 -0.35 -17.36
CA MET A 103 -12.75 0.21 -18.00
C MET A 103 -12.38 -0.67 -19.20
N ILE A 104 -13.05 -0.44 -20.32
CA ILE A 104 -12.86 -1.20 -21.56
C ILE A 104 -12.31 -0.24 -22.62
N PRO A 105 -10.98 -0.17 -22.80
CA PRO A 105 -10.36 0.79 -23.73
C PRO A 105 -10.48 0.41 -25.21
N TYR A 106 -10.84 -0.83 -25.54
CA TYR A 106 -10.92 -1.33 -26.91
C TYR A 106 -12.28 -1.97 -27.21
N GLY A 107 -12.82 -1.69 -28.39
CA GLY A 107 -14.01 -2.36 -28.93
C GLY A 107 -13.69 -3.75 -29.48
N ALA A 108 -14.73 -4.54 -29.75
CA ALA A 108 -14.61 -5.89 -30.31
C ALA A 108 -14.06 -5.88 -31.75
N ASP A 109 -14.20 -4.74 -32.43
CA ASP A 109 -13.64 -4.44 -33.75
C ASP A 109 -12.20 -3.89 -33.68
N GLY A 110 -11.60 -3.82 -32.48
CA GLY A 110 -10.31 -3.20 -32.24
C GLY A 110 -10.34 -1.67 -32.20
N SER A 111 -11.52 -1.05 -32.27
CA SER A 111 -11.63 0.41 -32.20
C SER A 111 -11.24 0.95 -30.82
N VAL A 112 -10.58 2.11 -30.80
CA VAL A 112 -10.14 2.74 -29.56
C VAL A 112 -11.29 3.52 -28.92
N ARG A 113 -11.63 3.17 -27.69
CA ARG A 113 -12.60 3.89 -26.87
C ARG A 113 -11.92 5.03 -26.12
N TRP A 114 -11.83 6.18 -26.77
CA TRP A 114 -11.08 7.33 -26.28
C TRP A 114 -11.42 7.75 -24.86
N ASN A 115 -12.68 7.70 -24.41
CA ASN A 115 -13.02 8.05 -23.03
C ASN A 115 -12.32 7.12 -22.02
N ASN A 116 -12.46 5.80 -22.21
CA ASN A 116 -11.86 4.81 -21.34
C ASN A 116 -10.33 4.85 -21.39
N LEU A 117 -9.77 5.08 -22.58
CA LEU A 117 -8.33 5.27 -22.75
C LEU A 117 -7.84 6.51 -21.99
N ASN A 118 -8.55 7.64 -22.09
CA ASN A 118 -8.21 8.86 -21.36
C ASN A 118 -8.26 8.64 -19.84
N PHE A 119 -9.25 7.90 -19.33
CA PHE A 119 -9.28 7.52 -17.91
C PHE A 119 -8.02 6.76 -17.50
N LEU A 120 -7.64 5.73 -18.26
CA LEU A 120 -6.45 4.93 -17.96
C LEU A 120 -5.17 5.78 -18.01
N LEU A 121 -5.04 6.66 -18.99
CA LEU A 121 -3.91 7.58 -19.10
C LEU A 121 -3.84 8.54 -17.90
N VAL A 122 -4.96 9.16 -17.52
CA VAL A 122 -5.05 10.03 -16.34
C VAL A 122 -4.69 9.26 -15.07
N GLY A 123 -5.24 8.05 -14.92
CA GLY A 123 -4.91 7.16 -13.80
C GLY A 123 -3.42 6.86 -13.72
N VAL A 124 -2.82 6.39 -14.82
CA VAL A 124 -1.39 6.10 -14.89
C VAL A 124 -0.54 7.34 -14.61
N MET A 125 -0.90 8.51 -15.15
CA MET A 125 -0.17 9.75 -14.90
C MET A 125 -0.22 10.16 -13.43
N ILE A 126 -1.40 10.14 -12.80
CA ILE A 126 -1.54 10.54 -11.40
C ILE A 126 -0.83 9.53 -10.49
N LEU A 127 -1.02 8.23 -10.69
CA LEU A 127 -0.34 7.21 -9.89
C LEU A 127 1.17 7.28 -10.06
N SER A 128 1.67 7.39 -11.29
CA SER A 128 3.12 7.50 -11.55
C SER A 128 3.72 8.74 -10.90
N LEU A 129 3.03 9.87 -10.90
CA LEU A 129 3.47 11.07 -10.18
C LEU A 129 3.64 10.80 -8.67
N GLN A 130 2.64 10.19 -8.02
CA GLN A 130 2.73 9.85 -6.59
C GLN A 130 3.90 8.89 -6.34
N TYR A 131 4.10 7.91 -7.22
CA TYR A 131 5.18 6.93 -7.09
C TYR A 131 6.57 7.54 -7.30
N ILE A 132 6.72 8.42 -8.27
CA ILE A 132 7.98 9.14 -8.49
C ILE A 132 8.35 9.91 -7.23
N ILE A 133 7.39 10.60 -6.60
CA ILE A 133 7.62 11.31 -5.33
C ILE A 133 8.05 10.33 -4.23
N ILE A 134 7.33 9.22 -4.05
CA ILE A 134 7.63 8.22 -3.02
C ILE A 134 9.03 7.61 -3.22
N VAL A 135 9.35 7.14 -4.43
CA VAL A 135 10.63 6.51 -4.76
C VAL A 135 11.77 7.52 -4.63
N TYR A 136 11.62 8.72 -5.19
CA TYR A 136 12.63 9.77 -5.09
C TYR A 136 12.93 10.12 -3.63
N CYS A 137 11.90 10.41 -2.83
CA CYS A 137 12.05 10.71 -1.42
C CYS A 137 12.66 9.52 -0.66
N GLY A 138 12.22 8.29 -0.96
CA GLY A 138 12.73 7.06 -0.35
C GLY A 138 14.23 6.83 -0.61
N VAL A 139 14.67 6.92 -1.86
CA VAL A 139 16.08 6.72 -2.25
C VAL A 139 16.96 7.82 -1.66
N ARG A 140 16.53 9.08 -1.72
CA ARG A 140 17.32 10.20 -1.22
C ARG A 140 17.40 10.18 0.31
N MET A 141 16.31 9.80 0.98
CA MET A 141 16.28 9.54 2.41
C MET A 141 17.24 8.42 2.83
N HIS A 142 17.27 7.31 2.09
CA HIS A 142 18.21 6.21 2.31
C HIS A 142 19.68 6.66 2.14
N SER A 143 19.96 7.42 1.08
CA SER A 143 21.32 7.88 0.78
C SER A 143 21.87 8.84 1.83
N ILE A 144 21.02 9.75 2.33
CA ILE A 144 21.40 10.71 3.38
C ILE A 144 21.64 9.99 4.70
N LEU A 145 20.80 9.01 5.02
CA LEU A 145 21.00 8.19 6.21
C LEU A 145 22.38 7.51 6.23
N GLN A 146 22.81 6.95 5.11
CA GLN A 146 24.12 6.29 5.05
C GLN A 146 25.26 7.26 5.38
N LYS A 147 25.13 8.52 4.99
CA LYS A 147 26.12 9.58 5.26
C LYS A 147 26.08 10.05 6.72
N GLU A 148 24.91 10.40 7.24
CA GLU A 148 24.74 10.89 8.63
C GLU A 148 25.20 9.84 9.66
N LEU A 149 24.95 8.56 9.39
CA LEU A 149 25.42 7.48 10.27
C LEU A 149 26.94 7.43 10.37
N GLN A 150 27.70 7.82 9.35
CA GLN A 150 29.16 7.79 9.43
C GLN A 150 29.72 8.85 10.39
N GLN A 151 28.96 9.89 10.72
CA GLN A 151 29.43 11.05 11.50
C GLN A 151 29.09 10.99 13.00
N GLN A 152 28.30 10.02 13.46
CA GLN A 152 27.87 9.92 14.86
C GLN A 152 28.64 8.90 15.71
N SER A 153 28.69 9.16 17.03
CA SER A 153 29.27 8.25 18.03
C SER A 153 28.53 6.89 18.09
N VAL A 154 29.25 5.81 18.40
CA VAL A 154 28.79 4.41 18.23
C VAL A 154 27.44 4.11 18.91
N VAL A 155 27.18 4.67 20.10
CA VAL A 155 25.96 4.39 20.89
C VAL A 155 24.75 5.18 20.39
N ASN A 156 24.85 6.51 20.24
CA ASN A 156 23.76 7.34 19.71
C ASN A 156 23.43 6.98 18.25
N ARG A 157 24.46 6.62 17.46
CA ARG A 157 24.31 6.11 16.10
C ARG A 157 23.42 4.86 16.07
N ARG A 158 23.58 3.93 17.02
CA ARG A 158 22.82 2.67 17.02
C ARG A 158 21.32 2.90 17.29
N LEU A 159 20.99 3.74 18.27
CA LEU A 159 19.60 4.03 18.63
C LEU A 159 18.90 4.85 17.53
N GLN A 160 19.50 5.96 17.08
CA GLN A 160 18.94 6.77 15.99
C GLN A 160 18.81 5.96 14.69
N LYS A 161 19.77 5.08 14.36
CA LYS A 161 19.68 4.17 13.22
C LYS A 161 18.49 3.23 13.29
N GLN A 162 18.14 2.75 14.48
CA GLN A 162 17.05 1.79 14.65
C GLN A 162 15.68 2.48 14.48
N PHE A 163 15.43 3.59 15.17
CA PHE A 163 14.21 4.39 14.98
C PHE A 163 14.07 4.86 13.54
N PHE A 164 15.17 5.26 12.93
CA PHE A 164 15.14 5.78 11.58
C PHE A 164 14.93 4.69 10.52
N ARG A 165 15.62 3.55 10.65
CA ARG A 165 15.39 2.37 9.79
C ARG A 165 13.96 1.85 9.96
N ALA A 166 13.45 1.85 11.18
CA ALA A 166 12.08 1.50 11.48
C ALA A 166 11.10 2.38 10.70
N LEU A 167 11.32 3.69 10.74
CA LEU A 167 10.53 4.69 10.02
C LEU A 167 10.52 4.44 8.50
N ILE A 168 11.67 4.14 7.90
CA ILE A 168 11.76 3.84 6.47
C ILE A 168 11.00 2.56 6.13
N VAL A 169 11.28 1.46 6.83
CA VAL A 169 10.68 0.16 6.52
C VAL A 169 9.16 0.23 6.69
N GLN A 170 8.69 0.87 7.76
CA GLN A 170 7.26 1.10 7.99
C GLN A 170 6.62 1.91 6.86
N THR A 171 7.35 2.80 6.18
CA THR A 171 6.75 3.61 5.10
C THR A 171 6.87 2.93 3.73
N VAL A 172 7.92 2.14 3.50
CA VAL A 172 8.15 1.40 2.24
C VAL A 172 7.23 0.18 2.12
N VAL A 173 6.98 -0.54 3.22
CA VAL A 173 6.15 -1.77 3.21
C VAL A 173 4.70 -1.50 2.75
N PRO A 174 3.98 -0.50 3.31
CA PRO A 174 2.63 -0.15 2.85
C PRO A 174 2.63 0.27 1.39
N THR A 175 3.67 0.97 0.95
CA THR A 175 3.82 1.35 -0.47
C THR A 175 3.85 0.11 -1.34
N LEU A 176 4.74 -0.86 -1.08
CA LEU A 176 4.83 -2.09 -1.88
C LEU A 176 3.52 -2.90 -1.88
N LEU A 177 2.86 -2.99 -0.73
CA LEU A 177 1.59 -3.70 -0.60
C LEU A 177 0.42 -3.00 -1.32
N PHE A 178 0.49 -1.67 -1.48
CA PHE A 178 -0.56 -0.88 -2.14
C PHE A 178 -0.31 -0.70 -3.65
N VAL A 179 0.95 -0.71 -4.10
CA VAL A 179 1.35 -0.57 -5.52
C VAL A 179 1.14 -1.85 -6.32
N LEU A 180 1.69 -2.95 -5.82
CA LEU A 180 1.80 -4.19 -6.58
C LEU A 180 0.44 -4.71 -7.06
N PRO A 181 -0.64 -4.62 -6.27
CA PRO A 181 -1.93 -5.11 -6.72
C PRO A 181 -2.53 -4.30 -7.86
N ILE A 182 -2.32 -2.97 -7.92
CA ILE A 182 -3.06 -2.11 -8.86
C ILE A 182 -2.39 -1.94 -10.23
N ALA A 183 -1.05 -2.01 -10.26
CA ALA A 183 -0.28 -1.75 -11.48
C ALA A 183 -0.75 -2.60 -12.67
N PRO A 184 -0.98 -3.92 -12.51
CA PRO A 184 -1.48 -4.77 -13.59
C PRO A 184 -2.85 -4.35 -14.12
N PHE A 185 -3.75 -3.80 -13.29
CA PHE A 185 -5.10 -3.44 -13.72
C PHE A 185 -5.19 -2.11 -14.47
N LEU A 186 -4.22 -1.20 -14.26
CA LEU A 186 -4.15 0.06 -15.01
C LEU A 186 -3.27 -0.05 -16.25
N ILE A 187 -2.14 -0.74 -16.14
CA ILE A 187 -1.19 -0.90 -17.26
C ILE A 187 -1.66 -2.03 -18.18
N GLY A 188 -2.22 -3.09 -17.61
CA GLY A 188 -2.62 -4.27 -18.33
C GLY A 188 -3.52 -3.95 -19.53
N PRO A 189 -4.68 -3.30 -19.33
CA PRO A 189 -5.56 -2.95 -20.44
C PRO A 189 -4.86 -2.12 -21.52
N LEU A 190 -3.86 -1.29 -21.19
CA LEU A 190 -3.11 -0.49 -22.17
C LEU A 190 -2.13 -1.32 -23.03
N ILE A 191 -1.63 -2.44 -22.51
CA ILE A 191 -0.63 -3.28 -23.19
C ILE A 191 -1.26 -4.46 -23.96
N VAL A 192 -2.52 -4.80 -23.69
CA VAL A 192 -3.24 -5.90 -24.37
C VAL A 192 -3.13 -5.84 -25.90
N PRO A 193 -3.34 -4.69 -26.60
CA PRO A 193 -3.27 -4.67 -28.06
C PRO A 193 -1.87 -4.94 -28.62
N PHE A 194 -0.82 -4.70 -27.83
CA PHE A 194 0.56 -4.89 -28.24
C PHE A 194 1.06 -6.32 -27.97
N ILE A 195 0.53 -6.97 -26.93
CA ILE A 195 0.99 -8.27 -26.45
C ILE A 195 0.04 -9.41 -26.88
N GLY A 196 -1.22 -9.10 -27.19
CA GLY A 196 -2.22 -10.08 -27.64
C GLY A 196 -2.65 -11.09 -26.57
N ILE A 197 -2.29 -10.87 -25.31
CA ILE A 197 -2.68 -11.74 -24.19
C ILE A 197 -3.88 -11.11 -23.49
N GLU A 198 -5.01 -11.81 -23.51
CA GLU A 198 -6.18 -11.47 -22.70
C GLU A 198 -5.85 -11.73 -21.22
N MET A 199 -6.00 -10.70 -20.39
CA MET A 199 -5.77 -10.79 -18.96
C MET A 199 -7.08 -10.97 -18.22
N ASP A 200 -7.44 -12.22 -17.98
CA ASP A 200 -8.55 -12.57 -17.10
C ASP A 200 -8.04 -12.78 -15.66
N PHE A 201 -7.82 -11.67 -14.96
CA PHE A 201 -7.47 -11.70 -13.54
C PHE A 201 -8.72 -11.47 -12.70
N GLN A 202 -9.08 -12.46 -11.88
CA GLN A 202 -10.12 -12.29 -10.88
C GLN A 202 -9.74 -11.16 -9.92
N THR A 203 -10.50 -10.07 -9.87
CA THR A 203 -10.16 -8.86 -9.08
C THR A 203 -10.35 -9.05 -7.57
N GLY A 204 -11.03 -10.12 -7.14
CA GLY A 204 -11.41 -10.36 -5.73
C GLY A 204 -10.25 -10.34 -4.74
N TRP A 205 -9.10 -10.95 -5.08
CA TRP A 205 -7.92 -10.99 -4.19
C TRP A 205 -7.31 -9.61 -3.97
N MET A 206 -7.41 -8.70 -4.93
CA MET A 206 -6.93 -7.32 -4.79
C MET A 206 -7.68 -6.61 -3.67
N TYR A 207 -9.02 -6.71 -3.65
CA TYR A 207 -9.84 -6.11 -2.60
C TYR A 207 -9.47 -6.64 -1.22
N VAL A 208 -9.15 -7.93 -1.11
CA VAL A 208 -8.68 -8.52 0.15
C VAL A 208 -7.36 -7.88 0.59
N ILE A 209 -6.39 -7.70 -0.31
CA ILE A 209 -5.11 -7.04 0.02
C ILE A 209 -5.34 -5.58 0.43
N LEU A 210 -6.20 -4.85 -0.29
CA LEU A 210 -6.52 -3.45 0.02
C LEU A 210 -7.21 -3.32 1.39
N CYS A 211 -8.13 -4.22 1.73
CA CYS A 211 -8.80 -4.25 3.02
C CYS A 211 -7.87 -4.67 4.18
N LEU A 212 -6.89 -5.54 3.90
CA LEU A 212 -5.91 -5.98 4.90
C LEU A 212 -4.73 -5.02 5.06
N TYR A 213 -4.54 -4.05 4.16
CA TYR A 213 -3.43 -3.11 4.26
C TYR A 213 -3.42 -2.33 5.59
N PRO A 214 -4.52 -1.71 6.07
CA PRO A 214 -4.47 -0.93 7.31
C PRO A 214 -4.06 -1.74 8.55
N PRO A 215 -4.61 -2.96 8.79
CA PRO A 215 -4.12 -3.79 9.89
C PRO A 215 -2.69 -4.28 9.65
N ILE A 216 -2.29 -4.62 8.42
CA ILE A 216 -0.91 -5.02 8.12
C ILE A 216 0.08 -3.88 8.41
N ASP A 217 -0.22 -2.64 7.99
CA ASP A 217 0.60 -1.45 8.28
C ASP A 217 0.73 -1.22 9.79
N THR A 218 -0.38 -1.31 10.51
CA THR A 218 -0.41 -1.15 11.97
C THR A 218 0.43 -2.23 12.68
N ILE A 219 0.29 -3.50 12.28
CA ILE A 219 1.07 -4.61 12.83
C ILE A 219 2.55 -4.46 12.48
N ALA A 220 2.87 -4.10 11.23
CA ALA A 220 4.24 -3.85 10.80
C ALA A 220 4.88 -2.75 11.66
N PHE A 221 4.19 -1.64 11.92
CA PHE A 221 4.67 -0.59 12.82
C PHE A 221 4.97 -1.12 14.23
N MET A 222 4.03 -1.84 14.85
CA MET A 222 4.21 -2.38 16.20
C MET A 222 5.39 -3.36 16.30
N LEU A 223 5.63 -4.18 15.27
CA LEU A 223 6.72 -5.15 15.24
C LEU A 223 8.09 -4.49 14.97
N ILE A 224 8.11 -3.38 14.25
CA ILE A 224 9.33 -2.70 13.83
C ILE A 224 9.86 -1.76 14.94
N VAL A 225 9.00 -1.04 15.65
CA VAL A 225 9.42 -0.11 16.70
C VAL A 225 9.71 -0.87 17.99
N GLN A 226 10.95 -0.82 18.48
CA GLN A 226 11.42 -1.71 19.55
C GLN A 226 10.70 -1.51 20.87
N GLU A 227 10.31 -0.28 21.18
CA GLU A 227 9.56 0.13 22.36
C GLU A 227 8.18 -0.53 22.35
N TYR A 228 7.47 -0.46 21.20
CA TYR A 228 6.18 -1.12 21.02
C TYR A 228 6.31 -2.62 20.96
N LYS A 229 7.34 -3.16 20.30
CA LYS A 229 7.62 -4.59 20.26
C LYS A 229 7.80 -5.18 21.67
N LYS A 230 8.52 -4.49 22.55
CA LYS A 230 8.75 -4.93 23.93
C LYS A 230 7.44 -4.92 24.74
N VAL A 231 6.61 -3.90 24.56
CA VAL A 231 5.29 -3.80 25.21
C VAL A 231 4.33 -4.86 24.66
N ALA A 232 4.23 -5.01 23.33
CA ALA A 232 3.42 -6.04 22.69
C ALA A 232 3.84 -7.44 23.13
N PHE A 233 5.14 -7.76 23.11
CA PHE A 233 5.63 -9.05 23.56
C PHE A 233 5.32 -9.31 25.04
N ASN A 234 5.41 -8.29 25.91
CA ASN A 234 5.00 -8.41 27.31
C ASN A 234 3.49 -8.60 27.48
N MET A 235 2.68 -7.99 26.62
CA MET A 235 1.21 -8.10 26.62
C MET A 235 0.73 -9.46 26.06
N PHE A 236 1.46 -10.05 25.12
CA PHE A 236 1.21 -11.40 24.56
C PHE A 236 1.91 -12.53 25.33
N ARG A 237 2.80 -12.21 26.28
CA ARG A 237 3.48 -13.17 27.16
C ARG A 237 2.55 -14.07 28.00
N PRO A 238 1.35 -13.64 28.45
CA PRO A 238 0.40 -14.55 29.10
C PRO A 238 -0.40 -15.42 28.12
N VAL A 239 -0.38 -15.11 26.81
CA VAL A 239 -1.14 -15.83 25.77
C VAL A 239 -0.24 -16.82 24.99
N LEU A 240 1.06 -16.55 24.92
CA LEU A 240 2.04 -17.49 24.34
C LEU A 240 2.41 -18.59 25.35
N PRO A 241 2.29 -19.88 25.01
CA PRO A 241 2.71 -20.96 25.90
C PRO A 241 4.20 -20.78 26.23
N LYS A 242 4.54 -20.84 27.53
CA LYS A 242 5.92 -20.80 28.02
C LYS A 242 6.73 -21.86 27.26
N LYS A 243 7.73 -21.44 26.48
CA LYS A 243 8.74 -22.38 25.97
C LYS A 243 9.35 -23.11 27.18
N ILE A 244 9.14 -24.42 27.25
CA ILE A 244 9.80 -25.30 28.20
C ILE A 244 11.30 -25.19 27.91
N LYS A 245 12.06 -24.61 28.84
CA LYS A 245 13.51 -24.78 28.88
C LYS A 245 13.76 -26.21 29.33
N VAL A 246 14.04 -27.10 28.38
CA VAL A 246 14.68 -28.38 28.71
C VAL A 246 16.09 -28.05 29.15
N ALA A 247 16.33 -28.06 30.47
CA ALA A 247 17.66 -28.04 31.02
C ALA A 247 18.30 -29.40 30.70
N SER A 248 19.32 -29.40 29.85
CA SER A 248 20.17 -30.56 29.64
C SER A 248 21.12 -30.70 30.82
N GLU A 249 20.66 -31.33 31.91
CA GLU A 249 21.55 -31.94 32.89
C GLU A 249 21.91 -33.33 32.40
N ILE A 250 23.07 -33.47 31.73
CA ILE A 250 23.72 -34.78 31.57
C ILE A 250 25.23 -34.61 31.86
N SER A 251 25.55 -35.00 33.10
CA SER A 251 26.79 -35.62 33.61
C SER A 251 28.14 -34.89 33.51
N THR A 252 28.57 -34.32 34.64
CA THR A 252 29.97 -34.34 35.08
C THR A 252 30.00 -34.90 36.51
N SER A 253 30.20 -36.21 36.66
CA SER A 253 30.33 -36.86 37.97
C SER A 253 31.01 -38.23 37.83
N THR A 254 32.31 -38.23 37.49
CA THR A 254 33.23 -39.25 38.02
C THR A 254 34.68 -38.76 37.97
N ALA A 255 35.12 -38.12 39.05
CA ALA A 255 36.53 -38.04 39.42
C ALA A 255 36.63 -38.24 40.93
N GLY A 256 36.36 -39.47 41.36
CA GLY A 256 36.59 -39.92 42.73
C GLY A 256 38.05 -40.33 42.87
N ASN A 257 38.82 -39.54 43.59
CA ASN A 257 40.12 -39.91 44.14
C ASN A 257 40.01 -41.23 44.93
N PHE A 258 40.80 -42.24 44.56
CA PHE A 258 41.11 -43.37 45.43
C PHE A 258 42.63 -43.43 45.61
N ASN A 259 43.08 -43.02 46.80
CA ASN A 259 44.40 -43.35 47.34
C ASN A 259 44.25 -44.59 48.23
N PHE A 260 45.12 -45.58 48.07
CA PHE A 260 45.42 -46.53 49.14
C PHE A 260 46.93 -46.81 49.17
N THR A 261 47.51 -46.48 50.32
CA THR A 261 48.78 -46.93 50.88
C THR A 261 48.75 -48.44 51.09
N LYS A 262 49.71 -49.18 50.54
CA LYS A 262 50.81 -49.88 51.24
C LYS A 262 51.59 -50.76 50.26
#